data_AF-A0A820T9H9-F1
#
_entry.id   AF-A0A820T9H9-F1
#
_cell.length_a   1.000
_cell.length_b   1.000
_cell.length_c   1.000
_cell.angle_alpha   90.00
_cell.angle_beta   90.00
_cell.angle_gamma   90.00
#
_symmetry.space_group_name_H-M   'P 1'
#
loop_
_entity.id
_entity.type
_entity.pdbx_description
1 polymer ?
#
loop_
_entity_poly.entity_id
_entity_poly.type
_entity_poly.pdbx_seq_one_letter_code
_entity_poly.pdbx_strand_id
1 'polypeptide(L)'
;QPVNWTIGSQIIIATTSDRFSQRESEIRQITNISSNGLILMLDSPLTYTHLGLVQSVNSITVEVRAEVGLLTHNVVFQGYVTPTWNDTIAACPSGFNPDEFAVQTCFLGRYGQEIGSDQFGAMIMASQGSNVTNVTQHIVVRLSNVEIHHVGQAFRLDRYAIHFQSNGNMSGSYVKSCSIYESFNRAIHIQATDFITMENNVLYNIMGNAMFLSDGVEIGHVFRGNLAVFVRTSSSLLNDDLTPAAFLLSNPNNIVEFNAVAGATHFGYWYRFTDQPEGLSLENYPNYCPNRQPFGRFVNNTVHSTGRFGV
;
A
#
# COMPACT_ATOMS: atom_id res chain seq x y z
N GLN A 1 4.87 -4.68 21.07
CA GLN A 1 6.06 -3.82 21.27
C GLN A 1 5.61 -2.50 21.90
N PRO A 2 6.41 -1.87 22.78
CA PRO A 2 6.10 -0.55 23.29
C PRO A 2 6.01 0.46 22.15
N VAL A 3 5.04 1.38 22.21
CA VAL A 3 4.89 2.46 21.23
C VAL A 3 5.26 3.81 21.82
N ASN A 4 5.68 4.73 20.96
CA ASN A 4 5.95 6.14 21.27
C ASN A 4 4.86 7.08 20.70
N TRP A 5 3.66 6.54 20.46
CA TRP A 5 2.52 7.26 19.89
C TRP A 5 1.91 8.25 20.91
N THR A 6 1.04 9.12 20.43
CA THR A 6 0.42 10.18 21.25
C THR A 6 -1.08 9.95 21.45
N ILE A 7 -1.60 10.40 22.59
CA ILE A 7 -3.06 10.48 22.82
C ILE A 7 -3.68 11.40 21.77
N GLY A 8 -4.84 11.03 21.24
CA GLY A 8 -5.53 11.73 20.15
C GLY A 8 -5.15 11.22 18.75
N SER A 9 -4.09 10.42 18.61
CA SER A 9 -3.72 9.84 17.33
C SER A 9 -4.72 8.78 16.85
N GLN A 10 -4.92 8.69 15.54
CA GLN A 10 -5.69 7.60 14.93
C GLN A 10 -4.78 6.43 14.58
N ILE A 11 -5.30 5.23 14.80
CA ILE A 11 -4.67 3.96 14.45
C ILE A 11 -5.61 3.12 13.58
N ILE A 12 -5.04 2.32 12.70
CA ILE A 12 -5.74 1.26 11.98
C ILE A 12 -5.48 -0.07 12.67
N ILE A 13 -6.54 -0.83 12.94
CA ILE A 13 -6.48 -2.23 13.39
C ILE A 13 -6.90 -3.11 12.22
N ALA A 14 -6.01 -4.00 11.79
CA ALA A 14 -6.25 -4.88 10.65
C ALA A 14 -7.27 -5.98 10.97
N THR A 15 -8.07 -6.35 9.96
CA THR A 15 -8.90 -7.57 10.01
C THR A 15 -8.02 -8.82 10.19
N THR A 16 -8.51 -9.81 10.93
CA THR A 16 -7.82 -11.10 11.17
C THR A 16 -8.63 -12.31 10.74
N SER A 17 -9.70 -12.09 9.97
CA SER A 17 -10.67 -13.11 9.61
C SER A 17 -10.35 -13.66 8.20
N ASP A 18 -11.35 -14.18 7.51
CA ASP A 18 -11.18 -14.88 6.25
C ASP A 18 -11.02 -13.95 5.02
N ARG A 19 -11.11 -14.53 3.82
CA ARG A 19 -10.96 -13.79 2.57
C ARG A 19 -12.10 -12.81 2.27
N PHE A 20 -13.16 -12.73 3.06
CA PHE A 20 -14.29 -11.80 2.89
C PHE A 20 -14.29 -10.68 3.93
N SER A 21 -13.31 -10.67 4.82
CA SER A 21 -13.29 -9.81 6.00
C SER A 21 -12.60 -8.46 5.78
N GLN A 22 -12.32 -8.05 4.54
CA GLN A 22 -11.59 -6.81 4.24
C GLN A 22 -12.19 -5.57 4.93
N ARG A 23 -13.50 -5.57 5.11
CA ARG A 23 -14.29 -4.49 5.73
C ARG A 23 -14.21 -4.45 7.25
N GLU A 24 -13.61 -5.46 7.88
CA GLU A 24 -13.48 -5.58 9.33
C GLU A 24 -12.22 -4.89 9.87
N SER A 25 -11.45 -4.20 9.02
CA SER A 25 -10.38 -3.32 9.50
C SER A 25 -11.00 -2.04 10.06
N GLU A 26 -10.51 -1.57 11.21
CA GLU A 26 -11.19 -0.52 11.97
C GLU A 26 -10.23 0.59 12.38
N ILE A 27 -10.65 1.85 12.23
CA ILE A 27 -9.93 3.00 12.78
C ILE A 27 -10.42 3.28 14.20
N ARG A 28 -9.50 3.57 15.11
CA ARG A 28 -9.79 4.06 16.45
C ARG A 28 -8.89 5.21 16.83
N GLN A 29 -9.36 6.05 17.75
CA GLN A 29 -8.55 7.10 18.34
C GLN A 29 -8.00 6.63 19.70
N ILE A 30 -6.72 6.91 19.95
CA ILE A 30 -6.08 6.62 21.24
C ILE A 30 -6.54 7.64 22.28
N THR A 31 -7.11 7.18 23.40
CA THR A 31 -7.53 8.03 24.52
C THR A 31 -6.55 7.97 25.70
N ASN A 32 -5.82 6.87 25.85
CA ASN A 32 -4.80 6.71 26.89
C ASN A 32 -3.74 5.69 26.46
N ILE A 33 -2.53 5.84 27.01
CA ILE A 33 -1.41 4.92 26.80
C ILE A 33 -0.83 4.57 28.18
N SER A 34 -0.72 3.28 28.48
CA SER A 34 -0.08 2.80 29.71
C SER A 34 1.36 3.30 29.84
N SER A 35 1.87 3.43 31.07
CA SER A 35 3.23 3.93 31.34
C SER A 35 4.36 3.15 30.66
N ASN A 36 4.15 1.88 30.34
CA ASN A 36 5.13 1.04 29.62
C ASN A 36 4.93 1.03 28.08
N GLY A 37 3.97 1.79 27.56
CA GLY A 37 3.69 1.90 26.12
C GLY A 37 3.10 0.65 25.48
N LEU A 38 2.64 -0.35 26.26
CA LEU A 38 2.17 -1.64 25.73
C LEU A 38 0.64 -1.76 25.60
N ILE A 39 -0.12 -0.93 26.32
CA ILE A 39 -1.58 -0.95 26.33
C ILE A 39 -2.10 0.41 25.88
N LEU A 40 -3.00 0.38 24.90
CA LEU A 40 -3.74 1.53 24.39
C LEU A 40 -5.19 1.44 24.86
N MET A 41 -5.74 2.55 25.34
CA MET A 41 -7.19 2.71 25.48
C MET A 41 -7.72 3.41 24.24
N LEU A 42 -8.85 2.92 23.74
CA LEU A 42 -9.49 3.42 22.52
C LEU A 42 -10.71 4.27 22.89
N ASP A 43 -11.12 5.14 21.98
CA ASP A 43 -12.29 6.00 22.10
C ASP A 43 -13.62 5.21 22.07
N SER A 44 -13.62 4.04 21.45
CA SER A 44 -14.78 3.14 21.41
C SER A 44 -14.36 1.66 21.33
N PRO A 45 -15.21 0.72 21.80
CA PRO A 45 -14.97 -0.71 21.60
C PRO A 45 -14.84 -1.07 20.12
N LEU A 46 -14.06 -2.12 19.81
CA LEU A 46 -13.99 -2.68 18.46
C LEU A 46 -15.33 -3.33 18.08
N THR A 47 -15.72 -3.21 16.81
CA THR A 47 -16.99 -3.74 16.31
C THR A 47 -16.84 -5.23 15.99
N TYR A 48 -15.70 -5.61 15.41
CA TYR A 48 -15.39 -6.96 14.97
C TYR A 48 -14.45 -7.64 15.95
N THR A 49 -14.44 -8.97 15.89
CA THR A 49 -13.50 -9.78 16.67
C THR A 49 -12.16 -9.82 15.94
N HIS A 50 -11.10 -9.34 16.61
CA HIS A 50 -9.72 -9.46 16.12
C HIS A 50 -9.01 -10.56 16.90
N LEU A 51 -8.51 -11.56 16.18
CA LEU A 51 -7.85 -12.73 16.73
C LEU A 51 -6.43 -12.37 17.20
N GLY A 52 -6.04 -12.96 18.32
CA GLY A 52 -4.68 -12.93 18.85
C GLY A 52 -4.29 -14.32 19.32
N LEU A 53 -3.86 -15.17 18.39
CA LEU A 53 -3.66 -16.60 18.61
C LEU A 53 -2.22 -16.99 18.28
N VAL A 54 -1.69 -17.93 19.06
CA VAL A 54 -0.41 -18.59 18.78
C VAL A 54 -0.70 -20.07 18.60
N GLN A 55 -0.39 -20.61 17.44
CA GLN A 55 -0.63 -22.01 17.09
C GLN A 55 0.66 -22.67 16.64
N SER A 56 0.88 -23.91 17.03
CA SER A 56 1.99 -24.71 16.50
C SER A 56 1.48 -25.61 15.39
N VAL A 57 2.05 -25.47 14.19
CA VAL A 57 1.75 -26.29 13.00
C VAL A 57 3.05 -26.93 12.54
N ASN A 58 3.13 -28.27 12.54
CA ASN A 58 4.33 -29.02 12.12
C ASN A 58 5.64 -28.53 12.78
N SER A 59 5.60 -28.25 14.09
CA SER A 59 6.73 -27.68 14.87
C SER A 59 7.12 -26.24 14.52
N ILE A 60 6.34 -25.56 13.68
CA ILE A 60 6.46 -24.12 13.41
C ILE A 60 5.43 -23.41 14.28
N THR A 61 5.88 -22.49 15.12
CA THR A 61 4.99 -21.57 15.84
C THR A 61 4.55 -20.46 14.90
N VAL A 62 3.25 -20.40 14.63
CA VAL A 62 2.58 -19.37 13.86
C VAL A 62 1.80 -18.49 14.81
N GLU A 63 2.05 -17.19 14.74
CA GLU A 63 1.36 -16.17 15.51
C GLU A 63 0.45 -15.39 14.56
N VAL A 64 -0.85 -15.35 14.88
CA VAL A 64 -1.86 -14.61 14.13
C VAL A 64 -2.40 -13.54 15.06
N ARG A 65 -2.09 -12.28 14.76
CA ARG A 65 -2.56 -11.10 15.50
C ARG A 65 -2.91 -10.02 14.50
N ALA A 66 -3.89 -9.18 14.85
CA ALA A 66 -4.12 -7.95 14.10
C ALA A 66 -2.88 -7.07 14.12
N GLU A 67 -2.41 -6.67 12.96
CA GLU A 67 -1.46 -5.58 12.84
C GLU A 67 -2.14 -4.26 13.22
N VAL A 68 -1.36 -3.39 13.87
CA VAL A 68 -1.81 -2.05 14.26
C VAL A 68 -0.85 -1.03 13.69
N GLY A 69 -1.38 -0.11 12.89
CA GLY A 69 -0.62 0.97 12.26
C GLY A 69 -1.03 2.33 12.81
N LEU A 70 -0.07 3.21 13.05
CA LEU A 70 -0.34 4.63 13.32
C LEU A 70 -0.72 5.31 12.00
N LEU A 71 -1.82 6.07 11.96
CA LEU A 71 -2.22 6.84 10.78
C LEU A 71 -1.79 8.30 10.89
N THR A 72 -1.99 8.92 12.05
CA THR A 72 -1.81 10.37 12.19
C THR A 72 -0.40 10.78 12.58
N HIS A 73 0.11 11.87 12.00
CA HIS A 73 1.42 12.47 12.30
C HIS A 73 1.31 14.00 12.44
N ASN A 74 2.36 14.63 12.96
CA ASN A 74 2.39 16.09 13.13
C ASN A 74 2.60 16.86 11.81
N VAL A 75 3.18 16.21 10.79
CA VAL A 75 3.33 16.79 9.46
C VAL A 75 2.31 16.13 8.55
N VAL A 76 1.36 16.93 8.06
CA VAL A 76 0.23 16.44 7.26
C VAL A 76 0.33 17.00 5.84
N PHE A 77 0.33 16.10 4.87
CA PHE A 77 0.15 16.38 3.45
C PHE A 77 -1.21 15.83 3.03
N GLN A 78 -2.17 16.71 2.78
CA GLN A 78 -3.54 16.31 2.48
C GLN A 78 -4.08 16.97 1.21
N GLY A 79 -4.88 16.22 0.46
CA GLY A 79 -5.76 16.80 -0.55
C GLY A 79 -6.97 17.50 0.04
N TYR A 80 -7.73 18.18 -0.80
CA TYR A 80 -8.95 18.87 -0.39
C TYR A 80 -10.16 17.94 -0.52
N VAL A 81 -10.89 17.74 0.59
CA VAL A 81 -12.16 17.00 0.57
C VAL A 81 -13.30 17.97 0.32
N THR A 82 -14.04 17.79 -0.77
CA THR A 82 -15.24 18.60 -1.07
C THR A 82 -16.45 18.08 -0.27
N PRO A 83 -16.91 18.74 0.81
CA PRO A 83 -17.88 18.14 1.72
C PRO A 83 -19.26 17.93 1.07
N THR A 84 -19.61 18.75 0.08
CA THR A 84 -20.87 18.65 -0.65
C THR A 84 -20.96 17.44 -1.57
N TRP A 85 -19.84 16.74 -1.80
CA TRP A 85 -19.75 15.58 -2.68
C TRP A 85 -19.52 14.29 -1.90
N ASN A 86 -19.59 14.34 -0.56
CA ASN A 86 -19.45 13.18 0.30
C ASN A 86 -20.78 12.44 0.46
N ASP A 87 -21.10 11.60 -0.51
CA ASP A 87 -22.25 10.70 -0.43
C ASP A 87 -21.87 9.38 0.25
N THR A 88 -22.68 8.93 1.21
CA THR A 88 -22.50 7.58 1.77
C THR A 88 -23.10 6.56 0.81
N ILE A 89 -22.25 5.74 0.20
CA ILE A 89 -22.64 4.66 -0.68
C ILE A 89 -22.92 3.44 0.17
N ALA A 90 -24.17 2.98 0.20
CA ALA A 90 -24.56 1.81 0.99
C ALA A 90 -23.86 0.53 0.51
N ALA A 91 -23.58 -0.37 1.45
CA ALA A 91 -23.00 -1.67 1.15
C ALA A 91 -23.87 -2.50 0.19
N CYS A 92 -23.23 -3.26 -0.68
CA CYS A 92 -23.92 -4.20 -1.57
C CYS A 92 -24.74 -5.24 -0.78
N PRO A 93 -25.99 -5.53 -1.19
CA PRO A 93 -26.87 -6.48 -0.47
C PRO A 93 -26.31 -7.90 -0.40
N SER A 94 -25.65 -8.35 -1.47
CA SER A 94 -25.04 -9.69 -1.58
C SER A 94 -23.62 -9.75 -0.99
N GLY A 95 -23.14 -8.68 -0.36
CA GLY A 95 -21.78 -8.59 0.18
C GLY A 95 -20.71 -8.51 -0.91
N PHE A 96 -19.45 -8.52 -0.46
CA PHE A 96 -18.28 -8.49 -1.34
C PHE A 96 -17.81 -9.91 -1.66
N ASN A 97 -17.58 -10.21 -2.93
CA ASN A 97 -16.85 -11.42 -3.34
C ASN A 97 -15.55 -11.04 -4.08
N PRO A 98 -14.38 -11.38 -3.51
CA PRO A 98 -13.07 -11.11 -4.12
C PRO A 98 -12.64 -12.13 -5.18
N ASP A 99 -13.44 -13.17 -5.46
CA ASP A 99 -13.11 -14.10 -6.54
C ASP A 99 -13.16 -13.39 -7.89
N GLU A 100 -12.11 -13.50 -8.71
CA GLU A 100 -12.05 -12.79 -10.00
C GLU A 100 -13.07 -13.33 -11.01
N PHE A 101 -13.56 -14.56 -10.82
CA PHE A 101 -14.64 -15.11 -11.64
C PHE A 101 -16.04 -14.87 -11.05
N ALA A 102 -16.13 -14.22 -9.88
CA ALA A 102 -17.43 -13.87 -9.32
C ALA A 102 -18.13 -12.80 -10.16
N VAL A 103 -19.38 -13.06 -10.51
CA VAL A 103 -20.25 -12.07 -11.14
C VAL A 103 -20.47 -10.90 -10.18
N GLN A 104 -20.07 -9.71 -10.61
CA GLN A 104 -20.26 -8.49 -9.83
C GLN A 104 -21.68 -7.97 -10.04
N THR A 105 -22.51 -8.07 -9.01
CA THR A 105 -23.91 -7.61 -9.04
C THR A 105 -24.07 -6.18 -8.53
N CYS A 106 -23.00 -5.58 -8.01
CA CYS A 106 -23.00 -4.27 -7.39
C CYS A 106 -21.57 -3.70 -7.40
N PHE A 107 -21.40 -2.52 -8.00
CA PHE A 107 -20.09 -1.87 -8.16
C PHE A 107 -19.84 -0.82 -7.08
N LEU A 108 -20.86 -0.02 -6.76
CA LEU A 108 -20.84 0.99 -5.71
C LEU A 108 -21.17 0.32 -4.37
N GLY A 109 -20.33 0.47 -3.35
CA GLY A 109 -20.53 -0.17 -2.04
C GLY A 109 -19.99 -1.61 -1.97
N ARG A 110 -19.15 -1.97 -2.95
CA ARG A 110 -18.47 -3.27 -3.04
C ARG A 110 -17.51 -3.49 -1.87
N TYR A 111 -17.07 -2.45 -1.16
CA TYR A 111 -16.16 -2.59 -0.02
C TYR A 111 -16.71 -2.14 1.33
N GLY A 112 -17.99 -1.82 1.41
CA GLY A 112 -18.59 -1.38 2.66
C GLY A 112 -19.59 -0.29 2.40
N GLN A 113 -19.96 0.38 3.48
CA GLN A 113 -20.31 1.78 3.30
C GLN A 113 -19.05 2.53 2.85
N GLU A 114 -19.08 3.08 1.64
CA GLU A 114 -17.98 3.86 1.08
C GLU A 114 -18.36 5.34 1.05
N ILE A 115 -17.38 6.22 1.14
CA ILE A 115 -17.57 7.65 0.88
C ILE A 115 -17.36 7.88 -0.61
N GLY A 116 -18.44 8.19 -1.32
CA GLY A 116 -18.37 8.79 -2.64
C GLY A 116 -17.72 10.17 -2.50
N SER A 117 -16.74 10.49 -3.35
CA SER A 117 -16.06 11.79 -3.38
C SER A 117 -15.64 12.10 -4.81
N ASP A 118 -15.03 13.26 -5.07
CA ASP A 118 -14.41 13.59 -6.38
C ASP A 118 -13.27 12.65 -6.77
N GLN A 119 -12.70 11.91 -5.81
CA GLN A 119 -11.52 11.08 -6.02
C GLN A 119 -10.33 11.88 -6.57
N PHE A 120 -10.21 13.15 -6.13
CA PHE A 120 -9.19 14.09 -6.61
C PHE A 120 -8.29 14.57 -5.46
N GLY A 121 -7.33 13.75 -5.09
CA GLY A 121 -6.39 14.03 -4.01
C GLY A 121 -5.13 14.79 -4.43
N ALA A 122 -4.34 15.16 -3.42
CA ALA A 122 -3.01 15.74 -3.61
C ALA A 122 -2.00 14.69 -4.11
N MET A 123 -0.88 15.14 -4.69
CA MET A 123 0.16 14.25 -5.23
C MET A 123 1.57 14.78 -4.94
N ILE A 124 2.50 13.88 -4.70
CA ILE A 124 3.94 14.15 -4.62
C ILE A 124 4.59 13.51 -5.85
N MET A 125 5.24 14.31 -6.70
CA MET A 125 5.91 13.82 -7.91
C MET A 125 7.37 14.24 -7.91
N ALA A 126 8.26 13.27 -8.09
CA ALA A 126 9.69 13.45 -8.22
C ALA A 126 10.13 12.93 -9.59
N SER A 127 10.56 13.84 -10.46
CA SER A 127 11.03 13.50 -11.80
C SER A 127 12.15 14.43 -12.25
N GLN A 128 13.21 13.87 -12.84
CA GLN A 128 14.36 14.66 -13.32
C GLN A 128 14.04 15.54 -14.54
N GLY A 129 12.87 15.36 -15.18
CA GLY A 129 12.49 16.09 -16.38
C GLY A 129 13.25 15.65 -17.64
N SER A 130 12.74 16.02 -18.81
CA SER A 130 13.16 15.48 -20.11
C SER A 130 14.42 16.12 -20.74
N ASN A 131 15.01 17.15 -20.12
CA ASN A 131 16.13 17.93 -20.68
C ASN A 131 17.48 17.73 -19.96
N VAL A 132 17.62 16.68 -19.15
CA VAL A 132 18.84 16.44 -18.37
C VAL A 132 19.81 15.56 -19.17
N THR A 133 20.90 16.15 -19.66
CA THR A 133 21.95 15.48 -20.44
C THR A 133 23.06 14.84 -19.58
N ASN A 134 23.02 15.05 -18.26
CA ASN A 134 23.94 14.44 -17.29
C ASN A 134 23.18 13.51 -16.34
N VAL A 135 23.44 12.20 -16.45
CA VAL A 135 22.71 11.12 -15.76
C VAL A 135 23.14 10.93 -14.29
N THR A 136 23.82 11.92 -13.70
CA THR A 136 24.37 11.85 -12.34
C THR A 136 23.49 12.63 -11.35
N GLN A 137 22.63 11.90 -10.63
CA GLN A 137 21.96 12.27 -9.37
C GLN A 137 21.55 13.74 -9.19
N HIS A 138 20.34 14.10 -9.63
CA HIS A 138 19.82 15.45 -9.40
C HIS A 138 18.66 15.54 -8.40
N ILE A 139 18.02 14.43 -8.02
CA ILE A 139 16.84 14.45 -7.14
C ILE A 139 17.05 13.54 -5.94
N VAL A 140 16.95 14.13 -4.74
CA VAL A 140 16.94 13.43 -3.47
C VAL A 140 15.60 13.72 -2.78
N VAL A 141 14.87 12.67 -2.44
CA VAL A 141 13.57 12.77 -1.75
C VAL A 141 13.67 12.03 -0.41
N ARG A 142 13.32 12.70 0.67
CA ARG A 142 13.38 12.16 2.02
C ARG A 142 12.10 12.51 2.77
N LEU A 143 11.17 11.57 2.79
CA LEU A 143 9.92 11.69 3.55
C LEU A 143 10.03 10.85 4.81
N SER A 144 9.82 11.47 5.98
CA SER A 144 9.81 10.75 7.25
C SER A 144 8.79 11.31 8.22
N ASN A 145 8.01 10.42 8.87
CA ASN A 145 7.01 10.78 9.87
C ASN A 145 5.95 11.76 9.33
N VAL A 146 5.49 11.50 8.10
CA VAL A 146 4.50 12.32 7.40
C VAL A 146 3.19 11.54 7.27
N GLU A 147 2.10 12.19 7.61
CA GLU A 147 0.73 11.77 7.31
C GLU A 147 0.38 12.25 5.90
N ILE A 148 0.00 11.33 5.01
CA ILE A 148 -0.26 11.57 3.59
C ILE A 148 -1.65 11.02 3.30
N HIS A 149 -2.69 11.86 3.31
CA HIS A 149 -4.06 11.36 3.20
C HIS A 149 -4.93 12.16 2.22
N HIS A 150 -5.98 11.52 1.71
CA HIS A 150 -6.81 12.08 0.63
C HIS A 150 -5.96 12.45 -0.60
N VAL A 151 -5.29 11.44 -1.17
CA VAL A 151 -4.16 11.60 -2.10
C VAL A 151 -4.32 10.72 -3.33
N GLY A 152 -3.58 11.06 -4.39
CA GLY A 152 -3.75 10.43 -5.70
C GLY A 152 -5.07 10.83 -6.36
N GLN A 153 -5.16 10.62 -7.67
CA GLN A 153 -6.35 11.02 -8.45
C GLN A 153 -6.82 9.83 -9.28
N ALA A 154 -8.08 9.44 -9.11
CA ALA A 154 -8.67 8.38 -9.93
C ALA A 154 -8.79 8.81 -11.40
N PHE A 155 -8.88 7.84 -12.30
CA PHE A 155 -9.09 8.02 -13.75
C PHE A 155 -7.95 8.74 -14.47
N ARG A 156 -6.80 8.87 -13.82
CA ARG A 156 -5.62 9.56 -14.33
C ARG A 156 -4.39 8.73 -14.01
N LEU A 157 -3.76 8.18 -15.05
CA LEU A 157 -2.41 7.63 -14.92
C LEU A 157 -1.44 8.75 -14.51
N ASP A 158 -0.35 8.38 -13.84
CA ASP A 158 0.70 9.27 -13.35
C ASP A 158 0.27 10.30 -12.29
N ARG A 159 -0.87 10.07 -11.64
CA ARG A 159 -1.40 10.89 -10.55
C ARG A 159 -1.52 10.05 -9.27
N TYR A 160 -0.42 9.40 -8.89
CA TYR A 160 -0.29 8.58 -7.69
C TYR A 160 -0.05 9.46 -6.45
N ALA A 161 -0.22 8.91 -5.25
CA ALA A 161 0.06 9.66 -4.02
C ALA A 161 1.54 10.08 -3.94
N ILE A 162 2.45 9.14 -4.20
CA ILE A 162 3.88 9.39 -4.38
C ILE A 162 4.33 8.75 -5.70
N HIS A 163 4.90 9.55 -6.60
CA HIS A 163 5.37 9.12 -7.91
C HIS A 163 6.86 9.45 -8.10
N PHE A 164 7.69 8.41 -8.23
CA PHE A 164 9.08 8.52 -8.66
C PHE A 164 9.19 8.16 -10.13
N GLN A 165 9.42 9.16 -10.99
CA GLN A 165 9.43 8.99 -12.44
C GLN A 165 10.80 9.28 -13.03
N SER A 166 11.43 8.24 -13.57
CA SER A 166 12.65 8.31 -14.39
C SER A 166 13.80 9.03 -13.70
N ASN A 167 14.11 8.73 -12.44
CA ASN A 167 15.18 9.43 -11.71
C ASN A 167 16.53 8.70 -11.75
N GLY A 168 16.60 7.49 -12.31
CA GLY A 168 17.81 6.66 -12.25
C GLY A 168 18.16 6.32 -10.81
N ASN A 169 19.44 6.46 -10.45
CA ASN A 169 19.92 6.11 -9.10
C ASN A 169 19.47 7.12 -8.04
N MET A 170 18.59 6.69 -7.13
CA MET A 170 18.13 7.49 -5.99
C MET A 170 18.67 6.98 -4.63
N SER A 171 19.88 6.40 -4.62
CA SER A 171 20.56 6.00 -3.38
C SER A 171 20.59 7.15 -2.37
N GLY A 172 20.07 6.92 -1.17
CA GLY A 172 19.94 7.94 -0.13
C GLY A 172 18.61 8.69 -0.11
N SER A 173 17.70 8.39 -1.03
CA SER A 173 16.28 8.78 -0.97
C SER A 173 15.45 7.73 -0.25
N TYR A 174 14.40 8.17 0.44
CA TYR A 174 13.55 7.28 1.22
C TYR A 174 12.14 7.81 1.50
N VAL A 175 11.25 6.87 1.80
CA VAL A 175 9.94 7.09 2.44
C VAL A 175 9.92 6.23 3.70
N LYS A 176 9.95 6.85 4.89
CA LYS A 176 10.11 6.13 6.16
C LYS A 176 9.10 6.53 7.22
N SER A 177 8.49 5.55 7.89
CA SER A 177 7.56 5.83 8.99
C SER A 177 6.45 6.81 8.60
N CYS A 178 6.06 6.83 7.33
CA CYS A 178 4.96 7.64 6.83
C CYS A 178 3.67 6.81 6.83
N SER A 179 2.54 7.50 6.94
CA SER A 179 1.23 6.88 6.80
C SER A 179 0.56 7.43 5.57
N ILE A 180 0.30 6.57 4.58
CA ILE A 180 -0.35 6.94 3.32
C ILE A 180 -1.72 6.27 3.30
N TYR A 181 -2.80 7.04 3.33
CA TYR A 181 -4.12 6.44 3.39
C TYR A 181 -5.21 7.23 2.67
N GLU A 182 -6.31 6.53 2.37
CA GLU A 182 -7.39 7.07 1.53
C GLU A 182 -6.83 7.58 0.20
N SER A 183 -6.10 6.70 -0.50
CA SER A 183 -5.58 7.04 -1.82
C SER A 183 -6.56 6.63 -2.92
N PHE A 184 -6.89 7.57 -3.79
CA PHE A 184 -7.73 7.35 -4.97
C PHE A 184 -6.98 6.75 -6.16
N ASN A 185 -5.70 6.45 -5.96
CA ASN A 185 -4.80 5.84 -6.91
C ASN A 185 -3.77 5.02 -6.11
N ARG A 186 -2.73 4.51 -6.76
CA ARG A 186 -1.63 3.79 -6.10
C ARG A 186 -0.95 4.66 -5.04
N ALA A 187 -0.44 4.05 -3.98
CA ALA A 187 0.23 4.77 -2.89
C ALA A 187 1.65 5.21 -3.29
N ILE A 188 2.51 4.26 -3.64
CA ILE A 188 3.89 4.54 -4.08
C ILE A 188 4.10 3.88 -5.44
N HIS A 189 4.31 4.71 -6.45
CA HIS A 189 4.63 4.27 -7.81
C HIS A 189 6.09 4.61 -8.14
N ILE A 190 6.83 3.63 -8.63
CA ILE A 190 8.22 3.77 -9.05
C ILE A 190 8.33 3.34 -10.50
N GLN A 191 8.82 4.26 -11.33
CA GLN A 191 9.09 4.03 -12.75
C GLN A 191 10.53 4.43 -13.07
N ALA A 192 11.28 3.53 -13.71
CA ALA A 192 12.65 3.76 -14.20
C ALA A 192 13.57 4.46 -13.18
N THR A 193 13.50 4.01 -11.93
CA THR A 193 14.18 4.61 -10.78
C THR A 193 14.65 3.50 -9.86
N ASP A 194 15.86 3.60 -9.31
CA ASP A 194 16.52 2.54 -8.55
C ASP A 194 16.91 2.98 -7.13
N PHE A 195 17.11 2.00 -6.24
CA PHE A 195 17.76 2.15 -4.92
C PHE A 195 17.03 3.03 -3.88
N ILE A 196 15.71 3.18 -4.00
CA ILE A 196 14.88 3.85 -2.98
C ILE A 196 14.65 2.93 -1.77
N THR A 197 14.74 3.48 -0.56
CA THR A 197 14.36 2.79 0.69
C THR A 197 12.94 3.16 1.12
N MET A 198 12.07 2.18 1.28
CA MET A 198 10.70 2.29 1.80
C MET A 198 10.58 1.46 3.08
N GLU A 199 10.57 2.13 4.24
CA GLU A 199 10.72 1.45 5.53
C GLU A 199 9.65 1.88 6.55
N ASN A 200 9.02 0.91 7.22
CA ASN A 200 8.07 1.13 8.31
C ASN A 200 6.87 2.03 7.98
N ASN A 201 6.44 2.06 6.71
CA ASN A 201 5.28 2.86 6.32
C ASN A 201 3.97 2.10 6.57
N VAL A 202 2.89 2.84 6.87
CA VAL A 202 1.53 2.31 6.97
C VAL A 202 0.75 2.75 5.73
N LEU A 203 0.24 1.79 4.97
CA LEU A 203 -0.62 2.03 3.81
C LEU A 203 -2.03 1.57 4.15
N TYR A 204 -3.04 2.43 4.02
CA TYR A 204 -4.42 2.05 4.34
C TYR A 204 -5.45 2.57 3.34
N ASN A 205 -6.40 1.73 2.92
CA ASN A 205 -7.46 2.10 1.97
C ASN A 205 -6.88 2.71 0.68
N ILE A 206 -6.15 1.87 -0.06
CA ILE A 206 -5.46 2.27 -1.30
C ILE A 206 -6.19 1.68 -2.51
N MET A 207 -6.55 2.52 -3.47
CA MET A 207 -7.12 2.09 -4.75
C MET A 207 -6.04 1.60 -5.72
N GLY A 208 -6.24 0.41 -6.29
CA GLY A 208 -5.28 -0.23 -7.18
C GLY A 208 -4.10 -0.83 -6.42
N ASN A 209 -2.98 -1.05 -7.11
CA ASN A 209 -1.77 -1.60 -6.48
C ASN A 209 -1.16 -0.60 -5.48
N ALA A 210 -0.74 -1.04 -4.29
CA ALA A 210 -0.31 -0.09 -3.26
C ALA A 210 1.14 0.39 -3.45
N MET A 211 2.11 -0.52 -3.42
CA MET A 211 3.49 -0.27 -3.84
C MET A 211 3.75 -0.94 -5.18
N PHE A 212 4.08 -0.16 -6.20
CA PHE A 212 4.10 -0.62 -7.59
C PHE A 212 5.41 -0.26 -8.30
N LEU A 213 6.08 -1.28 -8.83
CA LEU A 213 7.18 -1.14 -9.79
C LEU A 213 6.64 -1.29 -11.21
N SER A 214 6.93 -0.34 -12.08
CA SER A 214 6.24 -0.22 -13.37
C SER A 214 6.83 -1.05 -14.49
N ASP A 215 8.05 -0.75 -14.89
CA ASP A 215 8.52 -1.11 -16.22
C ASP A 215 9.40 -2.35 -16.23
N GLY A 216 9.75 -2.88 -15.06
CA GLY A 216 10.57 -4.08 -14.90
C GLY A 216 12.06 -3.79 -14.92
N VAL A 217 12.48 -2.53 -15.00
CA VAL A 217 13.91 -2.12 -14.93
C VAL A 217 14.30 -1.62 -13.54
N GLU A 218 13.32 -1.45 -12.63
CA GLU A 218 13.50 -0.89 -11.29
C GLU A 218 14.13 -1.90 -10.32
N ILE A 219 15.35 -1.60 -9.85
CA ILE A 219 16.14 -2.52 -9.02
C ILE A 219 16.67 -1.90 -7.71
N GLY A 220 17.07 -2.78 -6.80
CA GLY A 220 17.80 -2.43 -5.59
C GLY A 220 16.99 -1.68 -4.56
N HIS A 221 15.66 -1.67 -4.69
CA HIS A 221 14.77 -1.10 -3.68
C HIS A 221 14.78 -1.94 -2.40
N VAL A 222 14.53 -1.26 -1.29
CA VAL A 222 14.33 -1.89 0.02
C VAL A 222 12.91 -1.62 0.48
N PHE A 223 12.09 -2.66 0.53
CA PHE A 223 10.77 -2.67 1.14
C PHE A 223 10.88 -3.38 2.49
N ARG A 224 10.95 -2.64 3.59
CA ARG A 224 11.17 -3.21 4.93
C ARG A 224 10.11 -2.77 5.93
N GLY A 225 9.51 -3.71 6.65
CA GLY A 225 8.68 -3.37 7.81
C GLY A 225 7.40 -2.59 7.48
N ASN A 226 6.99 -2.52 6.21
CA ASN A 226 5.80 -1.79 5.82
C ASN A 226 4.54 -2.61 6.13
N LEU A 227 3.49 -1.94 6.55
CA LEU A 227 2.18 -2.50 6.78
C LEU A 227 1.22 -1.99 5.70
N ALA A 228 0.59 -2.88 4.95
CA ALA A 228 -0.49 -2.53 4.02
C ALA A 228 -1.81 -3.16 4.47
N VAL A 229 -2.79 -2.31 4.75
CA VAL A 229 -4.13 -2.72 5.19
C VAL A 229 -5.14 -2.26 4.16
N PHE A 230 -5.99 -3.19 3.71
CA PHE A 230 -7.13 -2.85 2.84
C PHE A 230 -6.74 -2.18 1.51
N VAL A 231 -6.03 -2.93 0.67
CA VAL A 231 -5.75 -2.57 -0.73
C VAL A 231 -6.88 -3.05 -1.62
N ARG A 232 -7.55 -2.13 -2.33
CA ARG A 232 -8.83 -2.38 -3.00
C ARG A 232 -8.78 -2.19 -4.51
N THR A 233 -9.66 -2.88 -5.23
CA THR A 233 -9.75 -2.78 -6.70
C THR A 233 -9.87 -1.33 -7.14
N SER A 234 -9.34 -1.05 -8.33
CA SER A 234 -9.60 0.17 -9.05
C SER A 234 -9.89 -0.14 -10.51
N SER A 235 -11.03 0.32 -11.00
CA SER A 235 -11.34 0.34 -12.43
C SER A 235 -10.88 1.62 -13.12
N SER A 236 -10.09 2.44 -12.43
CA SER A 236 -9.72 3.79 -12.87
C SER A 236 -8.30 3.87 -13.47
N LEU A 237 -7.58 2.74 -13.55
CA LEU A 237 -6.16 2.66 -13.91
C LEU A 237 -5.91 1.52 -14.93
N LEU A 238 -4.87 0.70 -14.72
CA LEU A 238 -4.51 -0.41 -15.61
C LEU A 238 -5.32 -1.67 -15.24
N ASN A 239 -5.33 -2.65 -16.14
CA ASN A 239 -6.02 -3.92 -15.92
C ASN A 239 -5.57 -4.64 -14.65
N ASP A 240 -4.28 -4.53 -14.28
CA ASP A 240 -3.75 -5.12 -13.05
C ASP A 240 -4.34 -4.48 -11.78
N ASP A 241 -4.85 -3.25 -11.86
CA ASP A 241 -5.50 -2.59 -10.72
C ASP A 241 -6.93 -3.11 -10.48
N LEU A 242 -7.50 -3.90 -11.42
CA LEU A 242 -8.73 -4.65 -11.18
C LEU A 242 -8.49 -5.81 -10.19
N THR A 243 -7.29 -6.38 -10.18
CA THR A 243 -6.87 -7.47 -9.29
C THR A 243 -5.58 -7.08 -8.54
N PRO A 244 -5.63 -6.05 -7.67
CA PRO A 244 -4.43 -5.40 -7.16
C PRO A 244 -3.68 -6.24 -6.12
N ALA A 245 -2.40 -5.94 -6.00
CA ALA A 245 -1.52 -6.39 -4.93
C ALA A 245 -1.15 -5.23 -3.99
N ALA A 246 -0.85 -5.55 -2.72
CA ALA A 246 -0.20 -4.57 -1.85
C ALA A 246 1.23 -4.25 -2.33
N PHE A 247 1.93 -5.25 -2.87
CA PHE A 247 3.24 -5.09 -3.48
C PHE A 247 3.24 -5.75 -4.86
N LEU A 248 3.27 -4.95 -5.93
CA LEU A 248 3.47 -5.45 -7.29
C LEU A 248 4.91 -5.16 -7.72
N LEU A 249 5.65 -6.24 -7.96
CA LEU A 249 7.09 -6.23 -8.19
C LEU A 249 7.38 -6.79 -9.58
N SER A 250 7.69 -5.90 -10.52
CA SER A 250 8.00 -6.24 -11.93
C SER A 250 9.45 -6.68 -12.15
N ASN A 251 10.32 -6.56 -11.14
CA ASN A 251 11.71 -7.01 -11.18
C ASN A 251 12.09 -7.76 -9.88
N PRO A 252 12.74 -8.94 -9.98
CA PRO A 252 13.07 -9.75 -8.80
C PRO A 252 14.24 -9.19 -7.98
N ASN A 253 15.06 -8.29 -8.52
CA ASN A 253 16.27 -7.78 -7.88
C ASN A 253 15.97 -6.66 -6.88
N ASN A 254 15.17 -6.97 -5.85
CA ASN A 254 14.75 -6.07 -4.79
C ASN A 254 14.76 -6.77 -3.42
N ILE A 255 14.91 -6.03 -2.34
CA ILE A 255 14.86 -6.53 -0.96
C ILE A 255 13.47 -6.27 -0.39
N VAL A 256 12.73 -7.34 -0.08
CA VAL A 256 11.36 -7.32 0.45
C VAL A 256 11.32 -8.14 1.72
N GLU A 257 11.24 -7.48 2.87
CA GLU A 257 11.38 -8.16 4.15
C GLU A 257 10.58 -7.54 5.30
N PHE A 258 10.14 -8.40 6.22
CA PHE A 258 9.44 -7.98 7.43
C PHE A 258 8.17 -7.14 7.16
N ASN A 259 7.63 -7.18 5.93
CA ASN A 259 6.40 -6.46 5.60
C ASN A 259 5.19 -7.30 6.01
N ALA A 260 4.08 -6.64 6.30
CA ALA A 260 2.81 -7.27 6.62
C ALA A 260 1.71 -6.75 5.70
N VAL A 261 0.85 -7.67 5.23
CA VAL A 261 -0.33 -7.32 4.44
C VAL A 261 -1.57 -7.96 5.05
N ALA A 262 -2.59 -7.15 5.29
CA ALA A 262 -3.85 -7.64 5.82
C ALA A 262 -5.04 -7.04 5.07
N GLY A 263 -6.04 -7.87 4.76
CA GLY A 263 -7.29 -7.37 4.19
C GLY A 263 -7.16 -6.85 2.75
N ALA A 264 -6.14 -7.25 1.98
CA ALA A 264 -6.08 -6.93 0.55
C ALA A 264 -7.22 -7.63 -0.20
N THR A 265 -7.85 -6.94 -1.13
CA THR A 265 -9.00 -7.49 -1.87
C THR A 265 -8.61 -8.62 -2.82
N HIS A 266 -7.35 -8.70 -3.25
CA HIS A 266 -6.85 -9.79 -4.09
C HIS A 266 -5.51 -10.32 -3.58
N PHE A 267 -4.39 -9.73 -3.98
CA PHE A 267 -3.06 -10.27 -3.69
C PHE A 267 -2.36 -9.51 -2.56
N GLY A 268 -1.52 -10.22 -1.80
CA GLY A 268 -0.57 -9.57 -0.89
C GLY A 268 0.63 -9.05 -1.66
N TYR A 269 1.42 -10.00 -2.15
CA TYR A 269 2.58 -9.76 -3.00
C TYR A 269 2.29 -10.33 -4.38
N TRP A 270 2.77 -9.67 -5.42
CA TRP A 270 2.67 -10.16 -6.78
C TRP A 270 3.98 -9.90 -7.52
N TYR A 271 4.73 -10.97 -7.72
CA TYR A 271 5.91 -10.97 -8.57
C TYR A 271 5.50 -11.22 -10.02
N ARG A 272 5.54 -10.18 -10.85
CA ARG A 272 5.08 -10.21 -12.25
C ARG A 272 6.23 -9.85 -13.18
N PHE A 273 7.09 -10.84 -13.43
CA PHE A 273 8.25 -10.64 -14.30
C PHE A 273 7.88 -10.87 -15.77
N THR A 274 8.43 -10.03 -16.63
CA THR A 274 8.30 -10.12 -18.07
C THR A 274 9.66 -10.46 -18.71
N ASP A 275 9.64 -10.96 -19.94
CA ASP A 275 10.88 -11.26 -20.67
C ASP A 275 11.54 -10.00 -21.26
N GLN A 276 10.82 -8.88 -21.32
CA GLN A 276 11.28 -7.55 -21.74
C GLN A 276 10.64 -6.46 -20.88
N PRO A 277 11.26 -5.28 -20.75
CA PRO A 277 10.65 -4.15 -20.05
C PRO A 277 9.34 -3.73 -20.68
N GLU A 278 8.50 -3.06 -19.89
CA GLU A 278 7.27 -2.45 -20.35
C GLU A 278 7.41 -0.92 -20.45
N GLY A 279 6.39 -0.26 -21.00
CA GLY A 279 6.34 1.21 -21.07
C GLY A 279 7.50 1.83 -21.85
N LEU A 280 7.92 3.02 -21.42
CA LEU A 280 9.01 3.77 -22.04
C LEU A 280 10.38 3.11 -21.85
N SER A 281 10.51 2.18 -20.91
CA SER A 281 11.77 1.49 -20.65
C SER A 281 12.11 0.46 -21.71
N LEU A 282 11.14 -0.06 -22.47
CA LEU A 282 11.38 -0.99 -23.57
C LEU A 282 12.29 -0.38 -24.66
N GLU A 283 12.04 0.88 -25.02
CA GLU A 283 12.84 1.58 -26.03
C GLU A 283 14.26 1.88 -25.53
N ASN A 284 14.41 2.20 -24.24
CA ASN A 284 15.69 2.53 -23.63
C ASN A 284 16.55 1.30 -23.32
N TYR A 285 15.91 0.17 -23.01
CA TYR A 285 16.58 -1.06 -22.57
C TYR A 285 16.05 -2.32 -23.28
N PRO A 286 16.08 -2.39 -24.62
CA PRO A 286 15.42 -3.45 -25.40
C PRO A 286 16.00 -4.86 -25.17
N ASN A 287 17.24 -4.94 -24.65
CA ASN A 287 17.94 -6.20 -24.37
C ASN A 287 17.91 -6.58 -22.88
N TYR A 288 17.27 -5.76 -22.03
CA TYR A 288 17.10 -6.10 -20.62
C TYR A 288 16.00 -7.16 -20.46
N CYS A 289 16.18 -8.08 -19.52
CA CYS A 289 15.22 -9.15 -19.27
C CYS A 289 14.94 -9.21 -17.76
N PRO A 290 13.81 -8.63 -17.30
CA PRO A 290 13.43 -8.64 -15.88
C PRO A 290 13.39 -10.06 -15.29
N ASN A 291 12.83 -11.02 -16.03
CA ASN A 291 12.70 -12.42 -15.64
C ASN A 291 14.04 -13.17 -15.43
N ARG A 292 15.15 -12.64 -15.96
CA ARG A 292 16.49 -13.23 -15.80
C ARG A 292 17.38 -12.49 -14.79
N GLN A 293 16.84 -11.48 -14.12
CA GLN A 293 17.60 -10.77 -13.10
C GLN A 293 17.82 -11.66 -11.87
N PRO A 294 18.95 -11.49 -11.16
CA PRO A 294 19.15 -12.17 -9.89
C PRO A 294 18.00 -11.87 -8.93
N PHE A 295 17.46 -12.91 -8.31
CA PHE A 295 16.45 -12.73 -7.27
C PHE A 295 17.12 -12.09 -6.05
N GLY A 296 16.53 -10.99 -5.58
CA GLY A 296 16.97 -10.30 -4.39
C GLY A 296 16.60 -11.09 -3.14
N ARG A 297 15.80 -10.51 -2.25
CA ARG A 297 15.45 -11.13 -0.97
C ARG A 297 13.97 -11.02 -0.70
N PHE A 298 13.34 -12.13 -0.31
CA PHE A 298 11.96 -12.18 0.16
C PHE A 298 11.90 -13.00 1.45
N VAL A 299 11.89 -12.33 2.61
CA VAL A 299 12.06 -13.00 3.92
C VAL A 299 11.17 -12.37 4.99
N ASN A 300 10.52 -13.20 5.81
CA ASN A 300 9.70 -12.79 6.96
C ASN A 300 8.59 -11.79 6.60
N ASN A 301 8.03 -11.91 5.40
CA ASN A 301 6.81 -11.19 5.04
C ASN A 301 5.59 -12.00 5.49
N THR A 302 4.57 -11.32 6.01
CA THR A 302 3.30 -11.94 6.41
C THR A 302 2.15 -11.43 5.55
N VAL A 303 1.16 -12.29 5.34
CA VAL A 303 -0.04 -11.93 4.59
C VAL A 303 -1.23 -12.75 5.08
N HIS A 304 -2.35 -12.10 5.34
CA HIS A 304 -3.61 -12.78 5.67
C HIS A 304 -4.84 -11.97 5.29
N SER A 305 -6.01 -12.62 5.40
CA SER A 305 -7.32 -12.03 5.09
C SER A 305 -7.37 -11.44 3.68
N THR A 306 -6.62 -12.05 2.75
CA THR A 306 -6.56 -11.64 1.35
C THR A 306 -7.61 -12.35 0.52
N GLY A 307 -8.20 -11.63 -0.43
CA GLY A 307 -9.27 -12.17 -1.27
C GLY A 307 -8.86 -13.32 -2.22
N ARG A 308 -7.58 -13.33 -2.64
CA ARG A 308 -6.94 -14.31 -3.52
C ARG A 308 -5.72 -14.94 -2.84
N PHE A 309 -4.52 -14.74 -3.38
CA PHE A 309 -3.28 -15.39 -2.95
C PHE A 309 -2.40 -14.44 -2.12
N GLY A 310 -1.60 -15.03 -1.24
CA GLY A 310 -0.67 -14.26 -0.42
C GLY A 310 0.53 -13.72 -1.20
N VAL A 311 1.11 -14.55 -2.08
CA VAL A 311 2.25 -14.26 -2.97
C VAL A 311 1.96 -14.85 -4.34
#